data_AF-A0A2T1CEE8-F1
#
_entry.id   AF-A0A2T1CEE8-F1
#
_cell.length_a   1.000
_cell.length_b   1.000
_cell.length_c   1.000
_cell.angle_alpha   90.00
_cell.angle_beta   90.00
_cell.angle_gamma   90.00
#
_symmetry.space_group_name_H-M   'P 1'
#
loop_
_entity.id
_entity.type
_entity.pdbx_description
1 polymer ?
#
loop_
_entity_poly.entity_id
_entity_poly.type
_entity_poly.pdbx_seq_one_letter_code
_entity_poly.pdbx_strand_id
1 'polypeptide(L)'
;MGKKRITQLLEQLETNQQAELHNAAAIFTVAQAAVNELRDRADYSSASSAAPSLPALPSDPALLDKAKLLDRYGSYNGCRKAAKQQGIRFAKNPTWEQMVAAFNHREIFQQMVNTYLKAHPAPTLQNVTFEITV
;
A
#
# COMPACT_ATOMS: atom_id res chain seq x y z
N MET A 1 1.02 -40.86 63.36
CA MET A 1 0.38 -40.53 62.06
C MET A 1 0.94 -39.26 61.39
N GLY A 2 1.30 -38.20 62.12
CA GLY A 2 1.69 -36.90 61.51
C GLY A 2 3.02 -36.86 60.73
N LYS A 3 4.08 -37.52 61.22
CA LYS A 3 5.42 -37.43 60.59
C LYS A 3 5.45 -37.97 59.15
N LYS A 4 4.82 -39.14 58.90
CA LYS A 4 4.75 -39.73 57.55
C LYS A 4 4.05 -38.79 56.55
N ARG A 5 2.99 -38.11 56.98
CA ARG A 5 2.23 -37.18 56.14
C ARG A 5 3.03 -35.91 55.81
N ILE A 6 3.86 -35.43 56.74
CA ILE A 6 4.76 -34.30 56.50
C ILE A 6 5.85 -34.68 55.49
N THR A 7 6.47 -35.86 55.63
CA THR A 7 7.48 -36.32 54.67
C THR A 7 6.90 -36.46 53.27
N GLN A 8 5.68 -37.00 53.16
CA GLN A 8 4.97 -37.17 51.90
C GLN A 8 4.60 -35.84 51.24
N LEU A 9 4.25 -34.81 52.03
CA LEU A 9 3.99 -33.46 51.51
C LEU A 9 5.26 -32.75 51.05
N LEU A 10 6.40 -32.97 51.72
CA LEU A 10 7.69 -32.41 51.30
C LEU A 10 8.14 -33.00 49.97
N GLU A 11 7.99 -34.31 49.80
CA GLU A 11 8.32 -35.01 48.55
C GLU A 11 7.40 -34.57 47.39
N GLN A 12 6.11 -34.34 47.67
CA GLN A 12 5.18 -33.75 46.70
C GLN A 12 5.53 -32.31 46.33
N LEU A 13 6.04 -31.52 47.28
CA LEU A 13 6.42 -30.13 47.02
C LEU A 13 7.68 -30.08 46.14
N GLU A 14 8.68 -30.93 46.43
CA GLU A 14 9.91 -31.04 45.65
C GLU A 14 9.64 -31.50 44.21
N THR A 15 8.80 -32.53 44.05
CA THR A 15 8.41 -33.03 42.72
C THR A 15 7.62 -32.01 41.92
N ASN A 16 6.71 -31.26 42.55
CA ASN A 16 6.00 -30.16 41.88
C ASN A 16 6.95 -29.04 41.48
N GLN A 17 7.87 -28.64 42.36
CA GLN A 17 8.83 -27.58 42.06
C GLN A 17 9.74 -27.98 40.88
N GLN A 18 10.16 -29.24 40.82
CA GLN A 18 10.96 -29.74 39.71
C GLN A 18 10.15 -29.78 38.40
N ALA A 19 8.88 -30.18 38.46
CA ALA A 19 7.98 -30.13 37.31
C ALA A 19 7.72 -28.69 36.81
N GLU A 20 7.56 -27.73 37.73
CA GLU A 20 7.42 -26.31 37.40
C GLU A 20 8.65 -25.75 36.69
N LEU A 21 9.86 -26.08 37.17
CA LEU A 21 11.11 -25.67 36.53
C LEU A 21 11.23 -26.24 35.11
N HIS A 22 10.89 -27.52 34.91
CA HIS A 22 10.89 -28.13 33.58
C HIS A 22 9.86 -27.47 32.64
N ASN A 23 8.67 -27.18 33.14
CA ASN A 23 7.63 -26.50 32.35
C ASN A 23 8.06 -25.08 31.98
N ALA A 24 8.62 -24.32 32.93
CA ALA A 24 9.15 -22.98 32.68
C ALA A 24 10.25 -22.99 31.61
N ALA A 25 11.18 -23.95 31.66
CA ALA A 25 12.24 -24.09 30.65
C ALA A 25 11.67 -24.41 29.26
N ALA A 26 10.64 -25.27 29.19
CA ALA A 26 9.96 -25.60 27.93
C ALA A 26 9.25 -24.36 27.34
N ILE A 27 8.51 -23.62 28.16
CA ILE A 27 7.83 -22.38 27.75
C ILE A 27 8.86 -21.36 27.25
N PHE A 28 9.95 -21.17 27.98
CA PHE A 28 11.02 -20.24 27.58
C PHE A 28 11.61 -20.61 26.22
N THR A 29 11.87 -21.90 26.00
CA THR A 29 12.43 -22.38 24.73
C THR A 29 11.48 -22.14 23.56
N VAL A 30 10.19 -22.43 23.73
CA VAL A 30 9.16 -22.16 22.70
C VAL A 30 9.02 -20.66 22.45
N ALA A 31 8.98 -19.85 23.50
CA ALA A 31 8.90 -18.40 23.36
C ALA A 31 10.12 -17.82 22.64
N GLN A 32 11.33 -18.31 22.97
CA GLN A 32 12.56 -17.88 22.32
C GLN A 32 12.59 -18.27 20.84
N ALA A 33 12.12 -19.47 20.49
CA ALA A 33 11.99 -19.90 19.09
C ALA A 33 11.02 -18.98 18.31
N ALA A 34 9.85 -18.66 18.89
CA ALA A 34 8.89 -17.76 18.29
C ALA A 34 9.45 -16.33 18.10
N VAL A 35 10.21 -15.82 19.06
CA VAL A 35 10.88 -14.51 18.96
C VAL A 35 11.92 -14.52 17.84
N ASN A 36 12.70 -15.59 17.71
CA ASN A 36 13.70 -15.72 16.65
C ASN A 36 13.02 -15.75 15.27
N GLU A 37 11.93 -16.51 15.10
CA GLU A 37 11.17 -16.54 13.84
C GLU A 37 10.59 -15.16 13.47
N LEU A 38 10.07 -14.41 14.46
CA LEU A 38 9.56 -13.06 14.23
C LEU A 38 10.68 -12.09 13.85
N ARG A 39 11.86 -12.23 14.46
CA ARG A 39 13.04 -11.42 14.14
C ARG A 39 13.54 -11.71 12.73
N ASP A 40 13.67 -12.98 12.35
CA ASP A 40 14.07 -13.38 10.99
C ASP A 40 13.04 -12.86 9.97
N ARG A 41 11.74 -12.93 10.29
CA ARG A 41 10.69 -12.38 9.41
C ARG A 41 10.76 -10.86 9.29
N ALA A 42 11.10 -10.14 10.36
CA ALA A 42 11.32 -8.69 10.32
C ALA A 42 12.57 -8.31 9.51
N ASP A 43 13.65 -9.08 9.63
CA ASP A 43 14.89 -8.86 8.91
C ASP A 43 14.72 -9.18 7.40
N TYR A 44 13.97 -10.23 7.04
CA TYR A 44 13.58 -10.51 5.65
C TYR A 44 12.62 -9.45 5.07
N SER A 45 11.67 -8.95 5.88
CA SER A 45 10.80 -7.86 5.46
C SER A 45 11.57 -6.55 5.26
N SER A 46 12.71 -6.37 5.93
CA SER A 46 13.59 -5.20 5.80
C SER A 46 14.52 -5.29 4.59
N ALA A 47 15.01 -6.49 4.25
CA ALA A 47 15.82 -6.72 3.04
C ALA A 47 14.99 -6.71 1.74
N SER A 48 13.68 -6.99 1.83
CA SER A 48 12.72 -6.85 0.74
C SER A 48 11.89 -5.55 0.83
N SER A 49 12.43 -4.52 1.48
CA SER A 49 11.88 -3.16 1.50
C SER A 49 12.75 -2.20 0.68
N ALA A 50 13.12 -2.58 -0.55
CA ALA A 50 13.05 -1.59 -1.60
C ALA A 50 11.54 -1.32 -1.79
N ALA A 51 10.99 -0.44 -0.94
CA ALA A 51 9.67 0.13 -1.21
C ALA A 51 9.69 0.52 -2.69
N PRO A 52 8.71 0.10 -3.52
CA PRO A 52 8.67 0.52 -4.90
C PRO A 52 8.72 2.04 -4.85
N SER A 53 9.82 2.62 -5.31
CA SER A 53 10.04 4.05 -5.29
C SER A 53 8.85 4.64 -6.03
N LEU A 54 7.90 5.21 -5.28
CA LEU A 54 6.70 5.77 -5.87
C LEU A 54 7.21 6.75 -6.93
N PRO A 55 6.78 6.59 -8.20
CA PRO A 55 7.27 7.48 -9.24
C PRO A 55 7.00 8.90 -8.78
N ALA A 56 8.08 9.68 -8.64
CA ALA A 56 7.99 11.05 -8.19
C ALA A 56 6.97 11.77 -9.07
N LEU A 57 6.02 12.47 -8.45
CA LEU A 57 5.10 13.33 -9.20
C LEU A 57 5.95 14.26 -10.09
N PRO A 58 5.56 14.45 -11.36
CA PRO A 58 6.28 15.36 -12.24
C PRO A 58 6.40 16.72 -11.56
N SER A 59 7.65 17.17 -11.35
CA SER A 59 7.96 18.31 -10.46
C SER A 59 7.47 19.66 -10.97
N ASP A 60 6.96 19.71 -12.21
CA ASP A 60 6.26 20.86 -12.78
C ASP A 60 5.31 20.37 -13.88
N PRO A 61 4.04 20.07 -13.58
CA PRO A 61 3.07 19.93 -14.65
C PRO A 61 2.94 21.31 -15.29
N ALA A 62 3.32 21.45 -16.56
CA ALA A 62 3.08 22.65 -17.33
C ALA A 62 1.57 22.93 -17.33
N LEU A 63 1.11 23.75 -16.37
CA LEU A 63 -0.31 24.00 -16.16
C LEU A 63 -0.88 24.55 -17.47
N LEU A 64 -1.81 23.79 -18.03
CA LEU A 64 -2.70 24.31 -19.06
C LEU A 64 -3.51 25.41 -18.40
N ASP A 65 -3.55 26.55 -19.07
CA ASP A 65 -4.49 27.61 -18.78
C ASP A 65 -5.58 27.62 -19.86
N LYS A 66 -6.57 28.49 -19.68
CA LYS A 66 -7.66 28.67 -20.64
C LYS A 66 -7.14 29.05 -22.04
N ALA A 67 -6.09 29.88 -22.13
CA ALA A 67 -5.57 30.36 -23.40
C ALA A 67 -4.97 29.21 -24.21
N LYS A 68 -4.18 28.34 -23.58
CA LYS A 68 -3.62 27.12 -24.18
C LYS A 68 -4.70 26.13 -24.60
N LEU A 69 -5.78 25.99 -23.84
CA LEU A 69 -6.90 25.14 -24.24
C LEU A 69 -7.62 25.68 -25.48
N LEU A 70 -7.83 27.00 -25.54
CA LEU A 70 -8.43 27.64 -26.71
C LEU A 70 -7.52 27.60 -27.93
N ASP A 71 -6.21 27.72 -27.75
CA ASP A 71 -5.24 27.55 -28.84
C ASP A 71 -5.28 26.12 -29.39
N ARG A 72 -5.28 25.11 -28.52
CA ARG A 72 -5.30 23.69 -28.92
C ARG A 72 -6.61 23.24 -29.54
N TYR A 73 -7.75 23.73 -29.05
CA TYR A 73 -9.07 23.18 -29.39
C TYR A 73 -10.04 24.22 -29.99
N GLY A 74 -9.60 25.46 -30.18
CA GLY A 74 -10.29 26.55 -30.87
C GLY A 74 -11.39 27.23 -30.06
N SER A 75 -12.27 26.47 -29.41
CA SER A 75 -13.45 27.01 -28.72
C SER A 75 -13.81 26.21 -27.47
N TYR A 76 -14.66 26.78 -26.61
CA TYR A 76 -15.19 26.07 -25.44
C TYR A 76 -15.88 24.74 -25.83
N ASN A 77 -16.67 24.75 -26.91
CA ASN A 77 -17.31 23.53 -27.42
C ASN A 77 -16.28 22.54 -27.99
N GLY A 78 -15.21 23.04 -28.61
CA GLY A 78 -14.06 22.25 -29.02
C GLY A 78 -13.39 21.55 -27.84
N CYS A 79 -13.13 22.27 -26.76
CA CYS A 79 -12.59 21.72 -25.51
C CYS A 79 -13.50 20.63 -24.93
N ARG A 80 -14.82 20.85 -24.90
CA ARG A 80 -15.77 19.82 -24.42
C ARG A 80 -15.79 18.57 -25.30
N LYS A 81 -15.71 18.72 -26.61
CA LYS A 81 -15.62 17.61 -27.56
C LYS A 81 -14.33 16.82 -27.35
N ALA A 82 -13.20 17.52 -27.21
CA ALA A 82 -11.90 16.93 -26.93
C ALA A 82 -11.88 16.21 -25.57
N ALA A 83 -12.45 16.82 -24.53
CA ALA A 83 -12.57 16.21 -23.20
C ALA A 83 -13.29 14.86 -23.26
N LYS A 84 -14.43 14.79 -23.97
CA LYS A 84 -15.17 13.53 -24.15
C LYS A 84 -14.35 12.46 -24.90
N GLN A 85 -13.61 12.85 -25.94
CA GLN A 85 -12.73 11.94 -26.67
C GLN A 85 -11.58 11.42 -25.82
N GLN A 86 -11.16 12.20 -24.83
CA GLN A 86 -10.09 11.86 -23.88
C GLN A 86 -10.60 11.15 -22.62
N GLY A 87 -11.88 10.75 -22.58
CA GLY A 87 -12.47 10.02 -21.45
C GLY A 87 -12.87 10.90 -20.27
N ILE A 88 -12.74 12.23 -20.38
CA ILE A 88 -13.18 13.18 -19.34
C ILE A 88 -14.70 13.34 -19.45
N ARG A 89 -15.43 12.87 -18.43
CA ARG A 89 -16.89 12.96 -18.34
C ARG A 89 -17.29 14.02 -17.31
N PHE A 90 -18.14 14.96 -17.72
CA PHE A 90 -18.74 15.95 -16.82
C PHE A 90 -20.22 15.64 -16.62
N ALA A 91 -20.69 15.65 -15.37
CA ALA A 91 -22.12 15.41 -15.06
C ALA A 91 -23.04 16.55 -15.57
N LYS A 92 -22.52 17.78 -15.59
CA LYS A 92 -23.21 18.99 -16.06
C LYS A 92 -22.31 19.76 -17.03
N ASN A 93 -22.77 20.91 -17.53
CA ASN A 93 -21.91 21.82 -18.28
C ASN A 93 -20.81 22.37 -17.35
N PRO A 94 -19.52 22.11 -17.64
CA PRO A 94 -18.43 22.49 -16.74
C PRO A 94 -18.13 23.99 -16.79
N THR A 95 -17.67 24.58 -15.69
CA THR A 95 -17.08 25.92 -15.76
C THR A 95 -15.73 25.88 -16.49
N TRP A 96 -15.21 27.04 -16.92
CA TRP A 96 -13.87 27.11 -17.51
C TRP A 96 -12.78 26.57 -16.57
N GLU A 97 -12.89 26.88 -15.27
CA GLU A 97 -11.98 26.39 -14.23
C GLU A 97 -12.03 24.87 -14.10
N GLN A 98 -13.23 24.28 -14.07
CA GLN A 98 -13.40 22.82 -14.03
C GLN A 98 -12.81 22.15 -15.27
N MET A 99 -12.95 22.76 -16.44
CA MET A 99 -12.38 22.22 -17.67
C MET A 99 -10.85 22.27 -17.64
N VAL A 100 -10.26 23.40 -17.25
CA VAL A 100 -8.81 23.54 -17.07
C VAL A 100 -8.27 22.51 -16.07
N ALA A 101 -8.89 22.42 -14.90
CA ALA A 101 -8.52 21.46 -13.87
C ALA A 101 -8.59 20.02 -14.40
N ALA A 102 -9.67 19.65 -15.10
CA ALA A 102 -9.83 18.31 -15.64
C ALA A 102 -8.73 17.94 -16.66
N PHE A 103 -8.37 18.85 -17.57
CA PHE A 103 -7.29 18.60 -18.52
C PHE A 103 -5.92 18.45 -17.83
N ASN A 104 -5.61 19.31 -16.85
CA ASN A 104 -4.37 19.23 -16.08
C ASN A 104 -4.25 17.90 -15.31
N HIS A 105 -5.31 17.52 -14.59
CA HIS A 105 -5.29 16.28 -13.80
C HIS A 105 -5.23 15.04 -14.69
N ARG A 106 -5.94 15.04 -15.82
CA ARG A 106 -5.89 13.94 -16.80
C ARG A 106 -4.48 13.73 -17.35
N GLU A 107 -3.74 14.81 -17.64
CA GLU A 107 -2.36 14.70 -18.10
C GLU A 107 -1.45 14.11 -17.02
N ILE A 108 -1.58 14.56 -15.76
CA ILE A 108 -0.83 14.02 -14.62
C ILE A 108 -1.14 12.54 -14.42
N PHE A 109 -2.42 12.14 -14.42
CA PHE A 109 -2.80 10.73 -14.27
C PHE A 109 -2.23 9.87 -15.39
N GLN A 110 -2.29 10.34 -16.64
CA GLN A 110 -1.71 9.61 -17.76
C GLN A 110 -0.20 9.44 -17.61
N GLN A 111 0.52 10.47 -17.14
CA GLN A 111 1.94 10.38 -16.86
C GLN A 111 2.24 9.39 -15.73
N MET A 112 1.50 9.44 -14.62
CA MET A 112 1.68 8.53 -13.49
C MET A 112 1.47 7.07 -13.89
N VAL A 113 0.36 6.78 -14.59
CA VAL A 113 0.04 5.43 -15.06
C VAL A 113 1.13 4.94 -16.02
N ASN A 114 1.56 5.77 -16.97
CA ASN A 114 2.62 5.40 -17.90
C ASN A 114 3.95 5.14 -17.19
N THR A 115 4.32 5.94 -16.21
CA THR A 115 5.56 5.73 -15.44
C THR A 115 5.50 4.42 -14.66
N TYR A 116 4.36 4.12 -14.03
CA TYR A 116 4.18 2.86 -13.32
C TYR A 116 4.24 1.66 -14.27
N LEU A 117 3.53 1.68 -15.40
CA LEU A 117 3.52 0.58 -16.38
C LEU A 117 4.89 0.37 -17.04
N LYS A 118 5.71 1.42 -17.19
CA LYS A 118 7.11 1.31 -17.64
C LYS A 118 8.00 0.64 -16.60
N ALA A 119 7.80 0.94 -15.32
CA ALA A 119 8.55 0.32 -14.22
C ALA A 119 8.11 -1.13 -13.95
N HIS A 120 6.85 -1.45 -14.19
CA HIS A 120 6.24 -2.76 -13.95
C HIS A 120 5.49 -3.27 -15.18
N PRO A 121 6.20 -3.73 -16.23
CA PRO A 121 5.56 -4.20 -17.45
C PRO A 121 4.76 -5.48 -17.18
N ALA A 122 3.47 -5.45 -17.48
CA ALA A 122 2.56 -6.59 -17.35
C ALA A 122 1.86 -6.84 -18.69
N PRO A 123 2.36 -7.78 -19.53
CA PRO A 123 1.79 -8.06 -20.85
C PRO A 123 0.32 -8.49 -20.82
N THR A 124 -0.13 -9.06 -19.70
CA THR A 124 -1.50 -9.47 -19.45
C THR A 124 -2.50 -8.31 -19.35
N LEU A 125 -2.01 -7.07 -19.22
CA LEU A 125 -2.86 -5.87 -19.21
C LEU A 125 -3.19 -5.35 -20.63
N GLN A 126 -2.79 -6.05 -21.69
CA GLN A 126 -3.22 -5.70 -23.05
C GLN A 126 -4.75 -5.68 -23.12
N ASN A 127 -5.32 -4.54 -23.51
CA ASN A 127 -6.76 -4.26 -23.60
C ASN A 127 -7.50 -4.04 -22.26
N VAL A 128 -6.80 -3.88 -21.15
CA VAL A 128 -7.43 -3.48 -19.89
C VAL A 128 -7.58 -1.96 -19.82
N THR A 129 -8.78 -1.48 -19.49
CA THR A 129 -9.06 -0.04 -19.27
C THR A 129 -9.47 0.18 -17.84
N PHE A 130 -8.89 1.21 -17.20
CA PHE A 130 -9.27 1.66 -15.86
C PHE A 130 -10.02 2.99 -15.97
N GLU A 131 -11.20 3.08 -15.37
CA GLU A 131 -11.94 4.34 -15.21
C GLU A 131 -11.84 4.80 -13.75
N ILE A 132 -11.53 6.08 -13.55
CA ILE A 132 -11.41 6.70 -12.21
C ILE A 132 -12.49 7.76 -12.08
N THR A 133 -13.27 7.70 -11.00
CA THR A 133 -14.32 8.68 -10.66
C THR A 133 -13.86 9.55 -9.49
N VAL A 134 -13.95 10.87 -9.63
CA VAL A 134 -13.63 11.89 -8.62
C VAL A 134 -14.88 12.62 -8.21
#